data_AF-A0AAV1QJA2-F1
#
_entry.id   AF-A0AAV1QJA2-F1
#
_cell.length_a   1.000
_cell.length_b   1.000
_cell.length_c   1.000
_cell.angle_alpha   90.00
_cell.angle_beta   90.00
_cell.angle_gamma   90.00
#
_symmetry.space_group_name_H-M   'P 1'
#
loop_
_entity.id
_entity.type
_entity.pdbx_description
1 polymer ?
#
loop_
_entity_poly.entity_id
_entity_poly.type
_entity_poly.pdbx_seq_one_letter_code
_entity_poly.pdbx_strand_id
1 'polypeptide(L)'
;ILEAPDDVLLERSQGKLVDPLTGDVYHQTFIWPPDAAVAGRLEERRSQSETQRLAELQRYRCEVTGLSSTYQHVLKKISGDQPATDVYQQVLAFVQTRHRSRTPRILLLGPPGSGKSHQAKMLSEKYKLVDVCCGQLLRSVAADGSALGEEIQSYLDSGRPVPDTLVLQVLGERLSRVDCSCRGWILHGFPCDLQQAKSLQES
;
A
#
# COMPACT_ATOMS: atom_id res chain seq x y z
N ILE A 1 -4.11 6.30 -9.26
CA ILE A 1 -4.61 6.84 -7.96
C ILE A 1 -6.04 6.39 -7.77
N LEU A 2 -6.34 5.81 -6.60
CA LEU A 2 -7.71 5.54 -6.16
C LEU A 2 -8.25 6.74 -5.38
N GLU A 3 -9.36 7.33 -5.84
CA GLU A 3 -9.98 8.51 -5.24
C GLU A 3 -11.36 8.13 -4.66
N ALA A 4 -11.71 8.66 -3.49
CA ALA A 4 -13.06 8.52 -2.95
C ALA A 4 -13.38 9.76 -2.08
N PRO A 5 -14.67 10.01 -1.81
CA PRO A 5 -15.12 11.02 -0.83
C PRO A 5 -14.56 10.76 0.58
N ASP A 6 -14.35 11.83 1.36
CA ASP A 6 -13.69 11.72 2.67
C ASP A 6 -14.57 11.00 3.71
N ASP A 7 -15.89 11.22 3.68
CA ASP A 7 -16.89 10.51 4.49
C ASP A 7 -16.83 8.99 4.24
N VAL A 8 -16.79 8.58 2.98
CA VAL A 8 -16.65 7.17 2.59
C VAL A 8 -15.31 6.59 3.08
N LEU A 9 -14.23 7.36 2.99
CA LEU A 9 -12.90 6.93 3.45
C LEU A 9 -12.83 6.81 4.97
N LEU A 10 -13.47 7.72 5.71
CA LEU A 10 -13.56 7.69 7.16
C LEU A 10 -14.37 6.48 7.62
N GLU A 11 -15.51 6.19 6.99
CA GLU A 11 -16.30 4.99 7.30
C GLU A 11 -15.48 3.71 7.07
N ARG A 12 -14.87 3.56 5.88
CA ARG A 12 -14.03 2.40 5.51
C ARG A 12 -12.72 2.30 6.30
N SER A 13 -12.38 3.34 7.05
CA SER A 13 -11.20 3.34 7.90
C SER A 13 -11.46 2.74 9.28
N GLN A 14 -12.73 2.70 9.70
CA GLN A 14 -13.20 2.03 10.90
C GLN A 14 -13.32 0.52 10.63
N GLY A 15 -13.34 -0.33 11.65
CA GLY A 15 -13.55 -1.78 11.45
C GLY A 15 -12.49 -2.52 10.62
N LYS A 16 -11.29 -1.94 10.42
CA LYS A 16 -10.16 -2.60 9.77
C LYS A 16 -9.56 -3.66 10.69
N LEU A 17 -9.41 -4.85 10.13
CA LEU A 17 -8.82 -6.01 10.77
C LEU A 17 -7.55 -6.41 10.03
N VAL A 18 -6.61 -7.04 10.73
CA VAL A 18 -5.37 -7.54 10.14
C VAL A 18 -5.17 -9.00 10.51
N ASP A 19 -4.82 -9.83 9.53
CA ASP A 19 -4.35 -11.19 9.79
C ASP A 19 -2.88 -11.13 10.27
N PRO A 20 -2.56 -11.57 11.50
CA PRO A 20 -1.21 -11.51 12.03
C PRO A 20 -0.21 -12.43 11.28
N LEU A 21 -0.69 -13.46 10.58
CA LEU A 21 0.18 -14.40 9.86
C LEU A 21 0.54 -13.92 8.45
N THR A 22 -0.45 -13.43 7.71
CA THR A 22 -0.24 -12.98 6.32
C THR A 22 -0.03 -11.48 6.20
N GLY A 23 -0.40 -10.72 7.24
CA GLY A 23 -0.44 -9.27 7.22
C GLY A 23 -1.63 -8.70 6.44
N ASP A 24 -2.50 -9.53 5.87
CA ASP A 24 -3.60 -9.10 5.01
C ASP A 24 -4.60 -8.23 5.78
N VAL A 25 -5.13 -7.21 5.09
CA VAL A 25 -6.10 -6.28 5.66
C VAL A 25 -7.51 -6.69 5.25
N TYR A 26 -8.36 -6.87 6.25
CA TYR A 26 -9.78 -7.17 6.12
C TYR A 26 -10.62 -6.04 6.74
N HIS A 27 -11.92 -6.08 6.52
CA HIS A 27 -12.87 -5.11 7.05
C HIS A 27 -14.16 -5.80 7.46
N GLN A 28 -14.67 -5.48 8.65
CA GLN A 28 -15.89 -6.09 9.21
C GLN A 28 -17.10 -6.01 8.26
N THR A 29 -17.34 -4.84 7.67
CA THR A 29 -18.45 -4.62 6.73
C THR A 29 -18.14 -4.90 5.25
N PHE A 30 -17.02 -4.41 4.73
CA PHE A 30 -16.81 -4.36 3.28
C PHE A 30 -16.01 -5.53 2.70
N ILE A 31 -15.12 -6.14 3.50
CA ILE A 31 -14.15 -7.14 3.01
C ILE A 31 -13.91 -8.17 4.12
N TRP A 32 -14.83 -9.11 4.27
CA TRP A 32 -14.71 -10.21 5.23
C TRP A 32 -13.95 -11.39 4.62
N PRO A 33 -13.04 -12.07 5.35
CA PRO A 33 -12.41 -13.29 4.85
C PRO A 33 -13.45 -14.40 4.62
N PRO A 34 -13.39 -15.12 3.49
CA PRO A 34 -14.27 -16.27 3.25
C PRO A 34 -13.90 -17.49 4.10
N ASP A 35 -12.64 -17.56 4.58
CA ASP A 35 -12.13 -18.65 5.41
C ASP A 35 -12.35 -18.35 6.91
N ALA A 36 -13.06 -19.25 7.60
CA ALA A 36 -13.35 -19.14 9.02
C ALA A 36 -12.10 -19.22 9.90
N ALA A 37 -11.04 -19.93 9.47
CA ALA A 37 -9.78 -19.99 10.20
C ALA A 37 -9.03 -18.66 10.15
N VAL A 38 -9.13 -17.93 9.03
CA VAL A 38 -8.61 -16.56 8.90
C VAL A 38 -9.45 -15.62 9.77
N ALA A 39 -10.78 -15.72 9.72
CA ALA A 39 -11.69 -14.89 10.50
C ALA A 39 -11.43 -14.95 12.01
N GLY A 40 -11.17 -16.16 12.55
CA GLY A 40 -10.97 -16.38 13.98
C GLY A 40 -9.65 -15.83 14.54
N ARG A 41 -8.69 -15.49 13.69
CA ARG A 41 -7.37 -14.94 14.09
C ARG A 41 -7.18 -13.46 13.75
N LEU A 42 -8.21 -12.80 13.20
CA LEU A 42 -8.12 -11.39 12.85
C LEU A 42 -8.02 -10.51 14.09
N GLU A 43 -7.06 -9.59 14.08
CA GLU A 43 -6.87 -8.63 15.16
C GLU A 43 -7.31 -7.22 14.73
N GLU A 44 -7.87 -6.47 15.68
CA GLU A 44 -8.15 -5.06 15.46
C GLU A 44 -6.83 -4.29 15.31
N ARG A 45 -6.69 -3.61 14.17
CA ARG A 45 -5.54 -2.74 13.97
C ARG A 45 -5.68 -1.55 14.92
N ARG A 46 -4.64 -1.27 15.75
CA ARG A 46 -4.58 -0.09 16.65
C ARG A 46 -5.28 1.10 16.00
N SER A 47 -6.48 1.41 16.50
CA SER A 47 -7.35 2.38 15.85
C SER A 47 -6.83 3.77 16.17
N GLN A 48 -6.43 4.49 15.12
CA GLN A 48 -6.20 5.93 15.22
C GLN A 48 -7.48 6.64 15.68
N SER A 49 -7.36 7.76 16.38
CA SER A 49 -8.51 8.62 16.65
C SER A 49 -9.09 9.16 15.33
N GLU A 50 -10.36 9.52 15.32
CA GLU A 50 -10.98 10.17 14.15
C GLU A 50 -10.20 11.42 13.70
N THR A 51 -9.71 12.20 14.67
CA THR A 51 -8.85 13.37 14.42
C THR A 51 -7.54 13.02 13.73
N GLN A 52 -6.89 11.92 14.12
CA GLN A 52 -5.67 11.44 13.46
C GLN A 52 -5.96 11.00 12.01
N ARG A 53 -7.08 10.34 11.77
CA ARG A 53 -7.47 9.90 10.42
C ARG A 53 -7.77 11.08 9.50
N LEU A 54 -8.49 12.09 10.01
CA LEU A 54 -8.72 13.35 9.30
C LEU A 54 -7.40 14.05 8.97
N ALA A 55 -6.47 14.10 9.91
CA ALA A 55 -5.13 14.67 9.68
C ALA A 55 -4.36 13.90 8.60
N GLU A 56 -4.40 12.57 8.59
CA GLU A 56 -3.80 11.76 7.52
C GLU A 56 -4.44 12.00 6.16
N LEU A 57 -5.77 12.12 6.10
CA LEU A 57 -6.49 12.44 4.87
C LEU A 57 -6.11 13.82 4.35
N GLN A 58 -6.10 14.84 5.21
CA GLN A 58 -5.66 16.19 4.85
C GLN A 58 -4.22 16.21 4.35
N ARG A 59 -3.31 15.52 5.04
CA ARG A 59 -1.92 15.38 4.60
C ARG A 59 -1.85 14.75 3.22
N TYR A 60 -2.57 13.65 2.98
CA TYR A 60 -2.63 13.03 1.66
C TYR A 60 -3.17 14.00 0.59
N ARG A 61 -4.20 14.81 0.88
CA ARG A 61 -4.75 15.80 -0.05
C ARG A 61 -3.74 16.89 -0.42
N CYS A 62 -2.90 17.31 0.53
CA CYS A 62 -1.81 18.24 0.23
C CYS A 62 -0.77 17.61 -0.71
N GLU A 63 -0.37 16.37 -0.43
CA GLU A 63 0.70 15.68 -1.15
C GLU A 63 0.28 15.13 -2.53
N VAL A 64 -0.98 14.71 -2.69
CA VAL A 64 -1.46 14.06 -3.91
C VAL A 64 -1.33 14.95 -5.14
N THR A 65 -1.37 16.27 -4.96
CA THR A 65 -1.15 17.24 -6.04
C THR A 65 0.28 17.13 -6.59
N GLY A 66 1.27 17.07 -5.70
CA GLY A 66 2.66 16.86 -6.06
C GLY A 66 2.88 15.50 -6.73
N LEU A 67 2.37 14.43 -6.12
CA LEU A 67 2.45 13.07 -6.66
C LEU A 67 1.80 12.94 -8.05
N SER A 68 0.65 13.59 -8.24
CA SER A 68 -0.07 13.54 -9.52
C SER A 68 0.71 14.24 -10.63
N SER A 69 1.37 15.36 -10.31
CA SER A 69 2.23 16.09 -11.25
C SER A 69 3.45 15.24 -11.67
N THR A 70 4.16 14.66 -10.70
CA THR A 70 5.35 13.84 -10.95
C THR A 70 5.10 12.64 -11.85
N TYR A 71 3.94 11.98 -11.70
CA TYR A 71 3.59 10.77 -12.45
C TYR A 71 2.59 11.00 -13.60
N GLN A 72 2.32 12.25 -14.01
CA GLN A 72 1.23 12.60 -14.93
C GLN A 72 1.15 11.78 -16.23
N HIS A 73 2.30 11.37 -16.77
CA HIS A 73 2.42 10.65 -18.05
C HIS A 73 2.10 9.15 -17.96
N VAL A 74 2.01 8.60 -16.74
CA VAL A 74 1.68 7.20 -16.44
C VAL A 74 0.51 7.07 -15.46
N LEU A 75 -0.15 8.18 -15.14
CA LEU A 75 -1.18 8.25 -14.12
C LEU A 75 -2.58 8.01 -14.68
N LYS A 76 -3.34 7.12 -14.03
CA LYS A 76 -4.80 7.02 -14.17
C LYS A 76 -5.48 7.25 -12.83
N LYS A 77 -6.52 8.07 -12.82
CA LYS A 77 -7.43 8.26 -11.69
C LYS A 77 -8.63 7.33 -11.84
N ILE A 78 -9.00 6.64 -10.75
CA ILE A 78 -10.09 5.66 -10.69
C ILE A 78 -10.86 5.92 -9.40
N SER A 79 -12.19 5.97 -9.48
CA SER A 79 -13.03 6.08 -8.28
C SER A 79 -12.92 4.79 -7.46
N GLY A 80 -12.69 4.93 -6.16
CA GLY A 80 -12.79 3.85 -5.18
C GLY A 80 -14.20 3.72 -4.61
N ASP A 81 -15.10 4.68 -4.87
CA ASP A 81 -16.47 4.67 -4.38
C ASP A 81 -17.41 3.91 -5.32
N GLN A 82 -17.09 2.63 -5.51
CA GLN A 82 -17.82 1.67 -6.34
C GLN A 82 -17.46 0.25 -5.86
N PRO A 83 -18.17 -0.80 -6.30
CA PRO A 83 -17.84 -2.17 -5.95
C PRO A 83 -16.36 -2.50 -6.23
N ALA A 84 -15.72 -3.26 -5.34
CA ALA A 84 -14.30 -3.58 -5.44
C ALA A 84 -13.93 -4.28 -6.75
N THR A 85 -14.86 -5.04 -7.34
CA THR A 85 -14.74 -5.69 -8.64
C THR A 85 -14.62 -4.68 -9.79
N ASP A 86 -15.33 -3.57 -9.72
CA ASP A 86 -15.37 -2.57 -10.79
C ASP A 86 -14.12 -1.71 -10.75
N VAL A 87 -13.68 -1.33 -9.54
CA VAL A 87 -12.36 -0.72 -9.32
C VAL A 87 -11.28 -1.64 -9.90
N TYR A 88 -11.34 -2.92 -9.58
CA TYR A 88 -10.38 -3.92 -10.03
C TYR A 88 -10.33 -4.03 -11.56
N GLN A 89 -11.48 -4.11 -12.22
CA GLN A 89 -11.56 -4.17 -13.68
C GLN A 89 -10.97 -2.93 -14.35
N GLN A 90 -11.22 -1.74 -13.80
CA GLN A 90 -10.68 -0.48 -14.33
C GLN A 90 -9.16 -0.40 -14.14
N VAL A 91 -8.66 -0.78 -12.97
CA VAL A 91 -7.21 -0.85 -12.72
C VAL A 91 -6.57 -1.84 -13.68
N LEU A 92 -7.20 -2.99 -13.86
CA LEU A 92 -6.70 -4.03 -14.74
C LEU A 92 -6.62 -3.58 -16.20
N ALA A 93 -7.70 -2.99 -16.72
CA ALA A 93 -7.72 -2.47 -18.08
C ALA A 93 -6.57 -1.49 -18.32
N PHE A 94 -6.31 -0.60 -17.36
CA PHE A 94 -5.19 0.34 -17.44
C PHE A 94 -3.83 -0.37 -17.43
N VAL A 95 -3.61 -1.34 -16.55
CA VAL A 95 -2.36 -2.12 -16.51
C VAL A 95 -2.12 -2.87 -17.83
N GLN A 96 -3.18 -3.40 -18.45
CA GLN A 96 -3.09 -4.17 -19.70
C GLN A 96 -2.89 -3.30 -20.95
N THR A 97 -3.36 -2.05 -20.96
CA THR A 97 -3.26 -1.17 -22.16
C THR A 97 -1.84 -0.90 -22.64
N ARG A 98 -0.80 -1.10 -21.82
CA ARG A 98 0.59 -0.91 -22.21
C ARG A 98 1.28 -2.25 -22.41
N HIS A 99 1.05 -2.89 -23.55
CA HIS A 99 1.92 -3.97 -24.05
C HIS A 99 3.33 -3.42 -24.32
N ARG A 100 4.15 -3.34 -23.27
CA ARG A 100 5.60 -3.40 -23.40
C ARG A 100 6.04 -4.74 -22.84
N SER A 101 6.94 -5.40 -23.56
CA SER A 101 7.67 -6.62 -23.18
C SER A 101 8.57 -6.36 -21.94
N ARG A 102 7.99 -5.90 -20.83
CA ARG A 102 8.65 -5.67 -19.56
C ARG A 102 7.74 -6.13 -18.44
N THR A 103 8.35 -6.78 -17.47
CA THR A 103 7.73 -7.19 -16.21
C THR A 103 7.03 -5.98 -15.56
N PRO A 104 5.72 -6.06 -15.25
CA PRO A 104 4.93 -4.91 -14.83
C PRO A 104 5.43 -4.37 -13.49
N ARG A 105 5.55 -3.05 -13.39
CA ARG A 105 5.96 -2.32 -12.18
C ARG A 105 4.86 -1.31 -11.86
N ILE A 106 4.13 -1.54 -10.79
CA ILE A 106 2.91 -0.80 -10.48
C ILE A 106 3.10 -0.06 -9.15
N LEU A 107 2.84 1.23 -9.14
CA LEU A 107 2.73 2.05 -7.93
C LEU A 107 1.25 2.29 -7.62
N LEU A 108 0.78 1.75 -6.49
CA LEU A 108 -0.62 1.87 -6.08
C LEU A 108 -0.78 2.91 -4.96
N LEU A 109 -1.22 4.09 -5.36
CA LEU A 109 -1.39 5.27 -4.50
C LEU A 109 -2.87 5.58 -4.25
N GLY A 110 -3.15 6.12 -3.06
CA GLY A 110 -4.50 6.42 -2.59
C GLY A 110 -4.54 6.73 -1.08
N PRO A 111 -5.58 7.41 -0.59
CA PRO A 111 -5.73 7.75 0.83
C PRO A 111 -5.96 6.50 1.70
N PRO A 112 -5.70 6.56 3.03
CA PRO A 112 -6.10 5.50 3.95
C PRO A 112 -7.57 5.13 3.79
N GLY A 113 -7.92 3.83 3.81
CA GLY A 113 -9.30 3.38 3.62
C GLY A 113 -9.74 3.17 2.16
N SER A 114 -8.96 3.61 1.16
CA SER A 114 -9.31 3.45 -0.26
C SER A 114 -9.20 2.02 -0.82
N GLY A 115 -8.88 1.01 0.01
CA GLY A 115 -8.79 -0.39 -0.42
C GLY A 115 -7.52 -0.80 -1.18
N LYS A 116 -6.45 0.03 -1.17
CA LYS A 116 -5.17 -0.26 -1.87
C LYS A 116 -4.63 -1.67 -1.63
N SER A 117 -4.52 -2.08 -0.36
CA SER A 117 -3.98 -3.38 0.02
C SER A 117 -4.79 -4.54 -0.57
N HIS A 118 -6.12 -4.39 -0.59
CA HIS A 118 -6.99 -5.41 -1.18
C HIS A 118 -6.81 -5.51 -2.70
N GLN A 119 -6.75 -4.36 -3.39
CA GLN A 119 -6.52 -4.32 -4.83
C GLN A 119 -5.13 -4.85 -5.21
N ALA A 120 -4.10 -4.55 -4.42
CA ALA A 120 -2.76 -5.08 -4.61
C ALA A 120 -2.73 -6.62 -4.49
N LYS A 121 -3.38 -7.17 -3.45
CA LYS A 121 -3.54 -8.62 -3.27
C LYS A 121 -4.24 -9.28 -4.46
N MET A 122 -5.38 -8.75 -4.90
CA MET A 122 -6.14 -9.30 -6.04
C MET A 122 -5.34 -9.28 -7.35
N LEU A 123 -4.54 -8.24 -7.58
CA LEU A 123 -3.67 -8.15 -8.76
C LEU A 123 -2.47 -9.10 -8.65
N SER A 124 -1.86 -9.18 -7.47
CA SER A 124 -0.78 -10.11 -7.15
C SER A 124 -1.19 -11.56 -7.40
N GLU A 125 -2.33 -11.99 -6.89
CA GLU A 125 -2.83 -13.37 -7.03
C GLU A 125 -3.12 -13.75 -8.48
N LYS A 126 -3.76 -12.84 -9.25
CA LYS A 126 -4.14 -13.10 -10.64
C LYS A 126 -2.96 -13.10 -11.61
N TYR A 127 -2.05 -12.12 -11.47
CA TYR A 127 -0.93 -11.94 -12.40
C TYR A 127 0.41 -12.48 -11.87
N LYS A 128 0.38 -13.10 -10.69
CA LYS A 128 1.56 -13.64 -9.99
C LYS A 128 2.63 -12.58 -9.72
N LEU A 129 2.22 -11.31 -9.60
CA LEU A 129 3.11 -10.20 -9.27
C LEU A 129 3.56 -10.33 -7.81
N VAL A 130 4.65 -9.65 -7.48
CA VAL A 130 5.05 -9.50 -6.09
C VAL A 130 4.26 -8.35 -5.46
N ASP A 131 3.51 -8.63 -4.41
CA ASP A 131 2.92 -7.58 -3.57
C ASP A 131 3.96 -7.04 -2.59
N VAL A 132 4.23 -5.74 -2.66
CA VAL A 132 5.20 -5.04 -1.82
C VAL A 132 4.48 -3.97 -1.02
N CYS A 133 4.04 -4.34 0.18
CA CYS A 133 3.53 -3.39 1.17
C CYS A 133 4.69 -2.81 1.99
N CYS A 134 4.99 -1.52 1.84
CA CYS A 134 6.11 -0.87 2.55
C CYS A 134 6.02 -1.07 4.08
N GLY A 135 4.86 -0.86 4.68
CA GLY A 135 4.67 -1.01 6.12
C GLY A 135 4.81 -2.45 6.64
N GLN A 136 4.44 -3.47 5.86
CA GLN A 136 4.67 -4.87 6.22
C GLN A 136 6.15 -5.24 6.04
N LEU A 137 6.77 -4.76 4.96
CA LEU A 137 8.19 -4.98 4.68
C LEU A 137 9.07 -4.44 5.81
N LEU A 138 8.82 -3.22 6.28
CA LEU A 138 9.56 -2.64 7.41
C LEU A 138 9.40 -3.45 8.70
N ARG A 139 8.18 -3.94 9.00
CA ARG A 139 7.97 -4.81 10.17
C ARG A 139 8.66 -6.17 10.02
N SER A 140 8.70 -6.72 8.82
CA SER A 140 9.40 -7.97 8.54
C SER A 140 10.90 -7.82 8.75
N VAL A 141 11.49 -6.70 8.33
CA VAL A 141 12.91 -6.40 8.58
C VAL A 141 13.16 -6.12 10.05
N ALA A 142 12.26 -5.40 10.72
CA ALA A 142 12.41 -5.13 12.15
C ALA A 142 12.41 -6.42 13.02
N ALA A 143 11.71 -7.46 12.57
CA ALA A 143 11.64 -8.76 13.23
C ALA A 143 12.81 -9.72 12.88
N ASP A 144 13.70 -9.37 11.94
CA ASP A 144 14.74 -10.28 11.45
C ASP A 144 16.03 -10.33 12.29
N GLY A 145 16.18 -9.42 13.26
CA GLY A 145 17.33 -9.34 14.17
C GLY A 145 18.63 -8.85 13.53
N SER A 146 18.57 -8.29 12.31
CA SER A 146 19.71 -7.61 11.70
C SER A 146 19.96 -6.24 12.34
N ALA A 147 21.17 -5.68 12.18
CA ALA A 147 21.48 -4.33 12.68
C ALA A 147 20.52 -3.27 12.10
N LEU A 148 20.15 -3.42 10.83
CA LEU A 148 19.15 -2.57 10.17
C LEU A 148 17.75 -2.80 10.78
N GLY A 149 17.41 -4.04 11.08
CA GLY A 149 16.18 -4.43 11.75
C GLY A 149 16.05 -3.81 13.14
N GLU A 150 17.10 -3.88 13.97
CA GLU A 150 17.13 -3.25 15.30
C GLU A 150 16.97 -1.72 15.23
N GLU A 151 17.63 -1.08 14.25
CA GLU A 151 17.46 0.35 14.02
C GLU A 151 16.02 0.70 13.65
N ILE A 152 15.42 -0.02 12.68
CA ILE A 152 14.02 0.18 12.27
C ILE A 152 13.06 -0.10 13.42
N GLN A 153 13.30 -1.17 14.18
CA GLN A 153 12.49 -1.55 15.34
C GLN A 153 12.42 -0.42 16.37
N SER A 154 13.53 0.30 16.61
CA SER A 154 13.55 1.46 17.52
C SER A 154 12.59 2.59 17.10
N TYR A 155 12.46 2.84 15.79
CA TYR A 155 11.52 3.83 15.25
C TYR A 155 10.07 3.34 15.38
N LEU A 156 9.83 2.06 15.09
CA LEU A 156 8.50 1.45 15.19
C LEU A 156 7.99 1.45 16.65
N ASP A 157 8.84 1.07 17.61
CA ASP A 157 8.49 1.02 19.04
C ASP A 157 8.26 2.41 19.63
N SER A 158 9.04 3.41 19.19
CA SER A 158 8.86 4.80 19.59
C SER A 158 7.71 5.52 18.89
N GLY A 159 7.03 4.85 17.94
CA GLY A 159 5.93 5.42 17.15
C GLY A 159 6.37 6.56 16.22
N ARG A 160 7.68 6.65 15.92
CA ARG A 160 8.24 7.67 15.04
C ARG A 160 8.25 7.16 13.59
N PRO A 161 8.09 8.05 12.59
CA PRO A 161 8.25 7.66 11.20
C PRO A 161 9.70 7.21 10.94
N VAL A 162 9.84 6.08 10.24
CA VAL A 162 11.15 5.56 9.82
C VAL A 162 11.76 6.53 8.80
N PRO A 163 13.05 6.90 8.92
CA PRO A 163 13.72 7.78 7.96
C PRO A 163 13.67 7.26 6.52
N ASP A 164 13.43 8.16 5.55
CA ASP A 164 13.30 7.83 4.13
C ASP A 164 14.50 7.06 3.57
N THR A 165 15.71 7.36 4.06
CA THR A 165 16.94 6.68 3.65
C THR A 165 16.90 5.19 3.97
N LEU A 166 16.45 4.82 5.17
CA LEU A 166 16.29 3.43 5.58
C LEU A 166 15.16 2.76 4.79
N VAL A 167 14.05 3.47 4.58
CA VAL A 167 12.93 2.96 3.78
C VAL A 167 13.36 2.65 2.34
N LEU A 168 14.11 3.54 1.70
CA LEU A 168 14.63 3.34 0.35
C LEU A 168 15.66 2.22 0.28
N GLN A 169 16.52 2.07 1.29
CA GLN A 169 17.46 0.95 1.36
C GLN A 169 16.72 -0.40 1.39
N VAL A 170 15.73 -0.53 2.27
CA VAL A 170 14.92 -1.75 2.40
C VAL A 170 14.10 -2.01 1.13
N LEU A 171 13.49 -0.98 0.54
CA LEU A 171 12.74 -1.11 -0.70
C LEU A 171 13.64 -1.49 -1.88
N GLY A 172 14.81 -0.87 -2.01
CA GLY A 172 15.78 -1.19 -3.06
C GLY A 172 16.22 -2.64 -3.00
N GLU A 173 16.55 -3.15 -1.80
CA GLU A 173 16.85 -4.56 -1.61
C GLU A 173 15.67 -5.45 -2.02
N ARG A 174 14.46 -5.15 -1.57
CA ARG A 174 13.28 -5.98 -1.90
C ARG A 174 12.95 -5.99 -3.39
N LEU A 175 13.04 -4.84 -4.05
CA LEU A 175 12.68 -4.66 -5.46
C LEU A 175 13.75 -5.20 -6.41
N SER A 176 15.00 -5.31 -5.96
CA SER A 176 16.11 -5.91 -6.73
C SER A 176 16.10 -7.44 -6.76
N ARG A 177 15.32 -8.09 -5.88
CA ARG A 177 15.20 -9.57 -5.86
C ARG A 177 14.71 -10.12 -7.20
N VAL A 178 15.14 -11.34 -7.51
CA VAL A 178 14.88 -12.01 -8.80
C VAL A 178 13.38 -12.16 -9.06
N ASP A 179 12.58 -12.42 -8.02
CA ASP A 179 11.13 -12.56 -8.16
C ASP A 179 10.44 -11.27 -8.63
N CYS A 180 10.84 -10.12 -8.07
CA CYS A 180 10.41 -8.78 -8.50
C CYS A 180 10.85 -8.47 -9.94
N SER A 181 12.07 -8.89 -10.30
CA SER A 181 12.63 -8.67 -11.62
C SER A 181 12.01 -9.54 -12.71
N CYS A 182 11.61 -10.78 -12.39
CA CYS A 182 11.04 -11.74 -13.34
C CYS A 182 9.52 -11.67 -13.45
N ARG A 183 8.82 -11.43 -12.33
CA ARG A 183 7.35 -11.40 -12.31
C ARG A 183 6.78 -9.99 -12.37
N GLY A 184 7.56 -8.99 -11.97
CA GLY A 184 7.04 -7.65 -11.72
C GLY A 184 6.50 -7.52 -10.30
N TRP A 185 6.11 -6.30 -9.94
CA TRP A 185 5.72 -5.96 -8.57
C TRP A 185 4.67 -4.86 -8.52
N ILE A 186 3.94 -4.83 -7.40
CA ILE A 186 3.02 -3.77 -7.02
C ILE A 186 3.53 -3.20 -5.70
N LEU A 187 3.92 -1.93 -5.68
CA LEU A 187 4.34 -1.22 -4.48
C LEU A 187 3.19 -0.36 -3.98
N HIS A 188 2.86 -0.50 -2.69
CA HIS A 188 1.89 0.36 -2.01
C HIS A 188 2.33 0.73 -0.59
N GLY A 189 1.85 1.88 -0.11
CA GLY A 189 2.23 2.44 1.19
C GLY A 189 3.52 3.27 1.17
N PHE A 190 4.11 3.49 -0.01
CA PHE A 190 5.22 4.40 -0.29
C PHE A 190 5.22 4.70 -1.80
N PRO A 191 5.59 5.91 -2.28
CA PRO A 191 5.85 7.14 -1.52
C PRO A 191 4.55 7.77 -1.00
N CYS A 192 4.66 8.54 0.07
CA CYS A 192 3.56 9.25 0.73
C CYS A 192 3.61 10.78 0.55
N ASP A 193 4.75 11.31 0.11
CA ASP A 193 4.96 12.74 -0.18
C ASP A 193 5.83 12.95 -1.43
N LEU A 194 5.95 14.21 -1.85
CA LEU A 194 6.73 14.59 -3.03
C LEU A 194 8.22 14.26 -2.90
N GLN A 195 8.80 14.42 -1.71
CA GLN A 195 10.23 14.20 -1.50
C GLN A 195 10.57 12.70 -1.67
N GLN A 196 9.79 11.83 -1.04
CA GLN A 196 9.89 10.39 -1.21
C GLN A 196 9.70 9.95 -2.67
N ALA A 197 8.77 10.59 -3.38
CA ALA A 197 8.53 10.28 -4.79
C ALA A 197 9.72 10.62 -5.69
N LYS A 198 10.41 11.73 -5.43
CA LYS A 198 11.65 12.08 -6.16
C LYS A 198 12.75 11.08 -5.86
N SER A 199 12.99 10.78 -4.58
CA SER A 199 14.01 9.81 -4.19
C SER A 199 13.77 8.42 -4.78
N LEU A 200 12.51 8.00 -4.91
CA LEU A 200 12.16 6.72 -5.55
C LEU A 200 12.37 6.71 -7.08
N GLN A 201 12.30 7.87 -7.74
CA GLN A 201 12.57 7.97 -9.19
C GLN A 201 14.07 7.98 -9.50
N GLU A 202 14.88 8.48 -8.57
CA GLU A 202 16.33 8.60 -8.70
C GLU A 202 17.10 7.34 -8.28
N SER A 203 16.41 6.36 -7.66
CA SER A 203 16.95 5.08 -7.20
C SER A 203 16.73 3.93 -8.20
#